data_AF-A0A383WHM8-F1
#
_entry.id   AF-A0A383WHM8-F1
#
_cell.length_a   1.000
_cell.length_b   1.000
_cell.length_c   1.000
_cell.angle_alpha   90.00
_cell.angle_beta   90.00
_cell.angle_gamma   90.00
#
_symmetry.space_group_name_H-M   'P 1'
#
loop_
_entity.id
_entity.type
_entity.pdbx_description
1 polymer ?
#
loop_
_entity_poly.entity_id
_entity_poly.type
_entity_poly.pdbx_seq_one_letter_code
_entity_poly.pdbx_strand_id
1 'polypeptide(L)'
;MTCDAQVEALKGVDGLVTKNLFLRDKKRRQYLITALPETKVDLKVLSARLGCGKGGLALAPEELLAESLQVEPGCVTPLALANQDSCKHVLLLLDQKLQAPGCKFFVHPIVNTASVLLDAAGLDAFIKGIGRTPIYADLEADPKIDKDNPPDLKQFADTIEPPPKDANNGDGSSSQVSSASSSQVNLPAAAAKATAPAAAAAAAGKQKKGAAKAAAGAASAKQSNAEHHIKLTNVVQRTDDIVDMVAQALLGKPAAEAAGSDGYALRRLKADVQMQLTAFKNAAYTAGYVAGKDEVVAYATRRYA
;
A
#
# COMPACT_ATOMS: atom_id res chain seq x y z
N MET A 1 2.07 7.85 -0.69
CA MET A 1 2.04 8.62 0.58
C MET A 1 1.69 7.64 1.70
N THR A 2 2.08 7.85 2.96
CA THR A 2 1.52 7.08 4.09
C THR A 2 0.17 7.69 4.49
N CYS A 3 -0.71 6.94 5.17
CA CYS A 3 -2.01 7.46 5.62
C CYS A 3 -1.85 8.73 6.48
N ASP A 4 -0.91 8.75 7.42
CA ASP A 4 -0.61 9.94 8.24
C ASP A 4 -0.20 11.15 7.40
N ALA A 5 0.72 10.97 6.45
CA ALA A 5 1.18 12.04 5.57
C ALA A 5 0.07 12.54 4.62
N GLN A 6 -0.92 11.69 4.31
CA GLN A 6 -2.10 12.05 3.53
C GLN A 6 -3.10 12.83 4.37
N VAL A 7 -3.38 12.39 5.61
CA VAL A 7 -4.19 13.16 6.58
C VAL A 7 -3.58 14.55 6.79
N GLU A 8 -2.26 14.64 6.90
CA GLU A 8 -1.56 15.92 7.05
C GLU A 8 -1.61 16.79 5.78
N ALA A 9 -1.35 16.23 4.59
CA ALA A 9 -1.39 16.96 3.33
C ALA A 9 -2.80 17.43 2.92
N LEU A 10 -3.85 16.80 3.46
CA LEU A 10 -5.25 17.10 3.17
C LEU A 10 -5.95 17.87 4.32
N LYS A 11 -5.20 18.37 5.31
CA LYS A 11 -5.72 19.26 6.36
C LYS A 11 -6.45 20.46 5.73
N GLY A 12 -7.75 20.57 5.98
CA GLY A 12 -8.62 21.63 5.46
C GLY A 12 -9.45 21.27 4.23
N VAL A 13 -9.41 20.01 3.76
CA VAL A 13 -10.33 19.49 2.73
C VAL A 13 -11.24 18.45 3.37
N ASP A 14 -12.56 18.66 3.29
CA ASP A 14 -13.55 17.74 3.86
C ASP A 14 -13.57 16.39 3.11
N GLY A 15 -13.02 15.36 3.74
CA GLY A 15 -13.04 13.99 3.27
C GLY A 15 -12.29 13.04 4.20
N LEU A 16 -12.72 11.78 4.25
CA LEU A 16 -12.06 10.73 5.01
C LEU A 16 -10.92 10.11 4.19
N VAL A 17 -9.78 9.80 4.80
CA VAL A 17 -8.77 8.96 4.14
C VAL A 17 -9.31 7.52 4.06
N THR A 18 -8.83 6.73 3.09
CA THR A 18 -9.10 5.28 3.03
C THR A 18 -7.81 4.48 3.19
N LYS A 19 -7.92 3.26 3.70
CA LYS A 19 -6.87 2.24 3.63
C LYS A 19 -7.31 1.12 2.70
N ASN A 20 -6.33 0.48 2.05
CA ASN A 20 -6.56 -0.65 1.16
C ASN A 20 -5.75 -1.86 1.62
N LEU A 21 -6.40 -3.02 1.73
CA LEU A 21 -5.76 -4.30 2.03
C LEU A 21 -5.90 -5.20 0.81
N PHE A 22 -4.78 -5.69 0.27
CA PHE A 22 -4.79 -6.71 -0.77
C PHE A 22 -4.50 -8.08 -0.13
N LEU A 23 -5.45 -8.99 -0.25
CA LEU A 23 -5.47 -10.28 0.45
C LEU A 23 -5.55 -11.43 -0.56
N ARG A 24 -5.08 -12.61 -0.16
CA ARG A 24 -5.15 -13.85 -0.94
C ARG A 24 -5.58 -15.03 -0.07
N ASP A 25 -6.43 -15.91 -0.60
CA ASP A 25 -6.79 -17.16 0.08
C ASP A 25 -5.89 -18.36 -0.31
N LYS A 26 -6.08 -19.50 0.36
CA LYS A 26 -5.38 -20.77 0.06
C LYS A 26 -5.68 -21.34 -1.33
N LYS A 27 -6.79 -20.95 -1.96
CA LYS A 27 -7.13 -21.31 -3.36
C LYS A 27 -6.48 -20.35 -4.37
N ARG A 28 -5.79 -19.30 -3.89
CA ARG A 28 -5.20 -18.18 -4.63
C ARG A 28 -6.20 -17.16 -5.19
N ARG A 29 -7.47 -17.19 -4.77
CA ARG A 29 -8.42 -16.08 -5.05
C ARG A 29 -7.91 -14.82 -4.35
N GLN A 30 -8.09 -13.67 -4.99
CA GLN A 30 -7.57 -12.40 -4.52
C GLN A 30 -8.71 -11.46 -4.10
N TYR A 31 -8.45 -10.63 -3.09
CA TYR A 31 -9.45 -9.73 -2.52
C TYR A 31 -8.79 -8.38 -2.26
N LEU A 32 -9.40 -7.32 -2.76
CA LEU A 32 -9.07 -5.94 -2.48
C LEU A 32 -10.14 -5.39 -1.52
N ILE A 33 -9.73 -5.02 -0.32
CA ILE A 33 -10.61 -4.44 0.70
C ILE A 33 -10.31 -2.94 0.78
N THR A 34 -11.32 -2.09 0.61
CA THR A 34 -11.22 -0.63 0.84
C THR A 34 -12.05 -0.27 2.06
N ALA A 35 -11.40 0.35 3.06
CA ALA A 35 -12.03 0.66 4.35
C ALA A 35 -11.55 1.98 4.93
N LEU A 36 -12.23 2.48 5.96
CA LEU A 36 -11.72 3.61 6.75
C LEU A 36 -10.48 3.17 7.57
N PRO A 37 -9.52 4.06 7.85
CA PRO A 37 -8.30 3.75 8.61
C PRO A 37 -8.57 3.09 9.96
N GLU A 38 -9.62 3.54 10.63
CA GLU A 38 -10.10 3.11 11.95
C GLU A 38 -10.81 1.76 11.92
N THR A 39 -11.43 1.40 10.79
CA THR A 39 -12.21 0.16 10.67
C THR A 39 -11.34 -1.07 10.91
N LYS A 40 -11.71 -1.88 11.88
CA LYS A 40 -11.00 -3.13 12.22
C LYS A 40 -11.45 -4.24 11.27
N VAL A 41 -10.49 -4.95 10.69
CA VAL A 41 -10.75 -6.04 9.74
C VAL A 41 -10.12 -7.32 10.30
N ASP A 42 -10.91 -8.10 11.05
CA ASP A 42 -10.45 -9.41 11.53
C ASP A 42 -10.40 -10.40 10.36
N LEU A 43 -9.18 -10.75 9.93
CA LEU A 43 -8.95 -11.69 8.83
C LEU A 43 -9.49 -13.09 9.11
N LYS A 44 -9.62 -13.53 10.36
CA LYS A 44 -10.19 -14.85 10.70
C LYS A 44 -11.69 -14.87 10.47
N VAL A 45 -12.39 -13.80 10.90
CA VAL A 45 -13.82 -13.60 10.71
C VAL A 45 -14.14 -13.42 9.22
N LEU A 46 -13.45 -12.49 8.56
CA LEU A 46 -13.60 -12.24 7.12
C LEU A 46 -13.33 -13.51 6.28
N SER A 47 -12.31 -14.29 6.65
CA SER A 47 -12.00 -15.56 5.95
C SER A 47 -13.09 -16.62 6.13
N ALA A 48 -13.73 -16.68 7.31
CA ALA A 48 -14.88 -17.54 7.53
C ALA A 48 -16.08 -17.08 6.70
N ARG A 49 -16.39 -15.77 6.69
CA ARG A 49 -17.48 -15.13 5.91
C ARG A 49 -17.35 -15.31 4.40
N LEU A 50 -16.11 -15.32 3.88
CA LEU A 50 -15.80 -15.61 2.48
C LEU A 50 -15.82 -17.12 2.13
N GLY A 51 -16.11 -18.00 3.09
CA GLY A 51 -16.10 -19.45 2.87
C GLY A 51 -14.71 -20.05 2.68
N CYS A 52 -13.64 -19.33 3.04
CA CYS A 52 -12.25 -19.79 2.94
C CYS A 52 -11.81 -20.65 4.14
N GLY A 53 -12.66 -20.75 5.17
CA GLY A 53 -12.37 -21.40 6.45
C GLY A 53 -11.61 -20.49 7.42
N LYS A 54 -11.59 -20.83 8.71
CA LYS A 54 -10.91 -20.01 9.73
C LYS A 54 -9.40 -19.92 9.42
N GLY A 55 -8.89 -18.70 9.27
CA GLY A 55 -7.48 -18.46 8.89
C GLY A 55 -7.13 -18.91 7.46
N GLY A 56 -8.09 -18.91 6.54
CA GLY A 56 -7.87 -19.20 5.12
C GLY A 56 -7.38 -18.01 4.28
N LEU A 57 -7.26 -16.82 4.88
CA LEU A 57 -6.97 -15.53 4.22
C LEU A 57 -5.72 -14.89 4.85
N ALA A 58 -4.83 -14.37 4.01
CA ALA A 58 -3.62 -13.65 4.40
C ALA A 58 -3.43 -12.40 3.52
N LEU A 59 -2.59 -11.45 3.95
CA LEU A 59 -2.13 -10.39 3.07
C LEU A 59 -1.37 -10.99 1.88
N ALA A 60 -1.64 -10.46 0.69
CA ALA A 60 -1.00 -10.90 -0.53
C ALA A 60 0.49 -10.44 -0.53
N PRO A 61 1.40 -11.28 -1.05
CA PRO A 61 2.79 -10.88 -1.28
C PRO A 61 2.88 -9.72 -2.29
N GLU A 62 3.98 -8.97 -2.20
CA GLU A 62 4.15 -7.66 -2.85
C GLU A 62 4.25 -7.78 -4.38
N GLU A 63 4.79 -8.89 -4.86
CA GLU A 63 4.92 -9.27 -6.26
C GLU A 63 3.55 -9.38 -6.95
N LEU A 64 2.51 -9.84 -6.24
CA LEU A 64 1.16 -9.92 -6.78
C LEU A 64 0.50 -8.54 -7.00
N LEU A 65 1.02 -7.46 -6.39
CA LEU A 65 0.53 -6.10 -6.68
C LEU A 65 0.86 -5.69 -8.12
N ALA A 66 2.08 -5.99 -8.56
CA ALA A 66 2.52 -5.74 -9.93
C ALA A 66 1.80 -6.68 -10.92
N GLU A 67 1.72 -7.98 -10.62
CA GLU A 67 1.09 -8.95 -11.53
C GLU A 67 -0.43 -8.76 -11.68
N SER A 68 -1.14 -8.49 -10.58
CA SER A 68 -2.61 -8.56 -10.54
C SER A 68 -3.27 -7.18 -10.57
N LEU A 69 -2.74 -6.21 -9.83
CA LEU A 69 -3.29 -4.85 -9.79
C LEU A 69 -2.56 -3.87 -10.74
N GLN A 70 -1.36 -4.23 -11.22
CA GLN A 70 -0.45 -3.36 -11.97
C GLN A 70 -0.16 -2.05 -11.21
N VAL A 71 0.05 -2.14 -9.89
CA VAL A 71 0.41 -1.00 -9.04
C VAL A 71 1.66 -1.26 -8.22
N GLU A 72 2.42 -0.20 -7.98
CA GLU A 72 3.57 -0.21 -7.09
C GLU A 72 3.17 -0.41 -5.61
N PRO A 73 4.10 -0.92 -4.77
CA PRO A 73 3.88 -1.05 -3.33
C PRO A 73 3.50 0.29 -2.67
N GLY A 74 2.36 0.29 -1.96
CA GLY A 74 1.81 1.51 -1.37
C GLY A 74 1.10 2.44 -2.37
N CYS A 75 0.73 1.95 -3.56
CA CYS A 75 -0.23 2.57 -4.49
C CYS A 75 -1.58 1.82 -4.55
N VAL A 76 -1.80 0.84 -3.66
CA VAL A 76 -3.02 0.02 -3.61
C VAL A 76 -4.28 0.89 -3.44
N THR A 77 -5.24 0.73 -4.34
CA THR A 77 -6.43 1.60 -4.48
C THR A 77 -7.56 0.85 -5.19
N PRO A 78 -8.85 1.10 -4.88
CA PRO A 78 -9.97 0.50 -5.63
C PRO A 78 -9.95 0.88 -7.12
N LEU A 79 -9.32 2.01 -7.47
CA LEU A 79 -9.19 2.45 -8.87
C LEU A 79 -8.24 1.58 -9.70
N ALA A 80 -7.42 0.72 -9.09
CA ALA A 80 -6.54 -0.21 -9.80
C ALA A 80 -7.33 -1.23 -10.65
N LEU A 81 -8.61 -1.47 -10.33
CA LEU A 81 -9.49 -2.36 -11.07
C LEU A 81 -9.82 -1.88 -12.49
N ALA A 82 -9.42 -0.65 -12.85
CA ALA A 82 -9.38 -0.19 -14.24
C ALA A 82 -8.51 -1.11 -15.13
N ASN A 83 -7.52 -1.78 -14.54
CA ASN A 83 -6.67 -2.78 -15.20
C ASN A 83 -7.43 -4.12 -15.30
N GLN A 84 -8.50 -4.15 -16.10
CA GLN A 84 -9.52 -5.22 -16.09
C GLN A 84 -8.93 -6.63 -16.30
N ASP A 85 -8.01 -6.78 -17.26
CA ASP A 85 -7.42 -8.08 -17.64
C ASP A 85 -6.60 -8.72 -16.53
N SER A 86 -5.80 -7.93 -15.80
CA SER A 86 -5.00 -8.41 -14.67
C SER A 86 -5.87 -8.58 -13.42
N CYS A 87 -6.81 -7.66 -13.19
CA CYS A 87 -7.67 -7.65 -12.02
C CYS A 87 -8.85 -8.65 -12.09
N LYS A 88 -8.97 -9.45 -13.16
CA LYS A 88 -10.10 -10.38 -13.36
C LYS A 88 -10.33 -11.36 -12.19
N HIS A 89 -9.27 -11.69 -11.47
CA HIS A 89 -9.28 -12.62 -10.33
C HIS A 89 -9.39 -11.93 -8.95
N VAL A 90 -9.73 -10.63 -8.91
CA VAL A 90 -9.77 -9.79 -7.71
C VAL A 90 -11.21 -9.42 -7.33
N LEU A 91 -11.64 -9.80 -6.12
CA LEU A 91 -12.89 -9.32 -5.52
C LEU A 91 -12.67 -7.93 -4.93
N LEU A 92 -13.56 -6.98 -5.19
CA LEU A 92 -13.61 -5.74 -4.40
C LEU A 92 -14.62 -5.91 -3.26
N LEU A 93 -14.19 -5.63 -2.03
CA LEU A 93 -15.09 -5.42 -0.90
C LEU A 93 -14.89 -4.01 -0.34
N LEU A 94 -15.99 -3.30 -0.17
CA LEU A 94 -16.04 -1.95 0.35
C LEU A 94 -16.60 -1.97 1.77
N ASP A 95 -16.00 -1.20 2.67
CA ASP A 95 -16.55 -0.95 4.00
C ASP A 95 -17.90 -0.24 3.88
N GLN A 96 -18.96 -0.82 4.46
CA GLN A 96 -20.30 -0.25 4.45
C GLN A 96 -20.35 1.18 5.03
N LYS A 97 -19.42 1.55 5.93
CA LYS A 97 -19.31 2.92 6.47
C LYS A 97 -19.08 3.97 5.37
N LEU A 98 -18.50 3.60 4.23
CA LEU A 98 -18.30 4.49 3.09
C LEU A 98 -19.63 4.93 2.43
N GLN A 99 -20.74 4.21 2.67
CA GLN A 99 -22.08 4.56 2.18
C GLN A 99 -22.84 5.55 3.09
N ALA A 100 -22.23 6.00 4.20
CA ALA A 100 -22.90 6.93 5.11
C ALA A 100 -23.30 8.23 4.37
N PRO A 101 -24.50 8.81 4.62
CA PRO A 101 -24.96 10.00 3.92
C PRO A 101 -23.97 11.17 4.06
N GLY A 102 -23.58 11.76 2.92
CA GLY A 102 -22.60 12.84 2.86
C GLY A 102 -21.13 12.41 3.04
N CYS A 103 -20.84 11.12 3.22
CA CYS A 103 -19.49 10.59 3.31
C CYS A 103 -18.75 10.80 1.98
N LYS A 104 -17.69 11.59 2.03
CA LYS A 104 -16.69 11.72 0.97
C LYS A 104 -15.36 11.17 1.46
N PHE A 105 -14.60 10.55 0.57
CA PHE A 105 -13.37 9.88 0.92
C PHE A 105 -12.32 9.98 -0.19
N PHE A 106 -11.06 9.93 0.21
CA PHE A 106 -9.91 10.03 -0.68
C PHE A 106 -9.44 8.66 -1.14
N VAL A 107 -9.27 8.52 -2.46
CA VAL A 107 -8.63 7.36 -3.10
C VAL A 107 -7.44 7.82 -3.93
N HIS A 108 -6.43 6.95 -4.11
CA HIS A 108 -5.29 7.25 -4.98
C HIS A 108 -5.62 6.93 -6.44
N PRO A 109 -5.35 7.83 -7.40
CA PRO A 109 -5.56 7.58 -8.83
C PRO A 109 -4.39 6.76 -9.39
N ILE A 110 -4.21 5.52 -8.90
CA ILE A 110 -3.13 4.57 -9.24
C ILE A 110 -1.71 5.04 -8.85
N VAL A 111 -1.49 6.35 -8.69
CA VAL A 111 -0.26 6.94 -8.13
C VAL A 111 -0.47 7.47 -6.71
N ASN A 112 0.47 7.19 -5.81
CA ASN A 112 0.38 7.58 -4.40
C ASN A 112 0.89 9.01 -4.09
N THR A 113 1.08 9.82 -5.13
CA THR A 113 1.45 11.25 -5.09
C THR A 113 0.24 12.18 -5.21
N ALA A 114 -0.94 11.64 -5.53
CA ALA A 114 -2.20 12.37 -5.66
C ALA A 114 -3.31 11.68 -4.86
N SER A 115 -4.39 12.43 -4.59
CA SER A 115 -5.63 11.92 -3.99
C SER A 115 -6.82 12.50 -4.75
N VAL A 116 -7.80 11.67 -5.05
CA VAL A 116 -9.09 12.08 -5.64
C VAL A 116 -10.16 11.93 -4.56
N LEU A 117 -10.94 12.99 -4.34
CA LEU A 117 -12.09 12.96 -3.45
C LEU A 117 -13.29 12.40 -4.21
N LEU A 118 -13.85 11.28 -3.73
CA LEU A 118 -15.06 10.65 -4.25
C LEU A 118 -16.11 10.51 -3.14
N ASP A 119 -17.35 10.26 -3.53
CA ASP A 119 -18.37 9.68 -2.65
C ASP A 119 -18.68 8.23 -3.10
N ALA A 120 -19.58 7.57 -2.37
CA ALA A 120 -20.02 6.21 -2.73
C ALA A 120 -20.62 6.15 -4.14
N ALA A 121 -21.35 7.18 -4.59
CA ALA A 121 -22.00 7.21 -5.90
C ALA A 121 -20.99 7.30 -7.06
N GLY A 122 -19.95 8.13 -6.92
CA GLY A 122 -18.85 8.25 -7.88
C GLY A 122 -18.01 6.98 -7.96
N LEU A 123 -17.72 6.34 -6.83
CA LEU A 123 -17.02 5.06 -6.80
C LEU A 123 -17.87 3.93 -7.42
N ASP A 124 -19.17 3.88 -7.10
CA ASP A 124 -20.14 2.96 -7.71
C ASP A 124 -20.21 3.13 -9.23
N ALA A 125 -20.23 4.38 -9.72
CA ALA A 125 -20.27 4.68 -11.15
C ALA A 125 -18.99 4.19 -11.87
N PHE A 126 -17.82 4.37 -11.25
CA PHE A 126 -16.57 3.80 -11.74
C PHE A 126 -16.62 2.27 -11.80
N ILE A 127 -17.02 1.60 -10.70
CA ILE A 127 -17.06 0.13 -10.59
C ILE A 127 -18.03 -0.46 -11.63
N LYS A 128 -19.22 0.15 -11.80
CA LYS A 128 -20.21 -0.25 -12.82
C LYS A 128 -19.70 0.01 -14.24
N GLY A 129 -18.98 1.11 -14.45
CA GLY A 129 -18.35 1.47 -15.73
C GLY A 129 -17.28 0.47 -16.20
N ILE A 130 -16.60 -0.22 -15.27
CA ILE A 130 -15.67 -1.32 -15.58
C ILE A 130 -16.33 -2.71 -15.57
N GLY A 131 -17.66 -2.77 -15.67
CA GLY A 131 -18.41 -4.03 -15.76
C GLY A 131 -18.50 -4.84 -14.46
N ARG A 132 -18.23 -4.22 -13.30
CA ARG A 132 -18.26 -4.88 -11.98
C ARG A 132 -19.45 -4.40 -11.15
N THR A 133 -19.83 -5.19 -10.15
CA THR A 133 -20.83 -4.79 -9.15
C THR A 133 -20.12 -4.37 -7.85
N PRO A 134 -20.41 -3.19 -7.27
CA PRO A 134 -19.87 -2.80 -5.98
C PRO A 134 -20.49 -3.66 -4.87
N ILE A 135 -19.65 -4.18 -3.97
CA ILE A 135 -20.07 -5.03 -2.86
C ILE A 135 -19.65 -4.33 -1.57
N TYR A 136 -20.64 -3.87 -0.81
CA TYR A 136 -20.44 -3.29 0.51
C TYR A 136 -20.70 -4.34 1.59
N ALA A 137 -19.85 -4.35 2.60
CA ALA A 137 -19.98 -5.23 3.75
C ALA A 137 -19.63 -4.47 5.03
N ASP A 138 -20.37 -4.71 6.11
CA ASP A 138 -19.87 -4.40 7.45
C ASP A 138 -18.64 -5.28 7.71
N LEU A 139 -17.45 -4.67 7.78
CA LEU A 139 -16.18 -5.38 7.97
C LEU A 139 -15.88 -5.66 9.46
N GLU A 140 -16.61 -5.06 10.38
CA GLU A 140 -16.46 -5.25 11.84
C GLU A 140 -17.45 -6.27 12.40
N ALA A 141 -18.50 -6.61 11.65
CA ALA A 141 -19.44 -7.68 12.01
C ALA A 141 -18.75 -9.06 12.17
N ASP A 142 -18.98 -9.67 13.34
CA ASP A 142 -18.65 -11.07 13.68
C ASP A 142 -19.91 -11.95 13.75
N PRO A 143 -20.51 -12.30 12.59
CA PRO A 143 -21.64 -13.22 12.54
C PRO A 143 -21.19 -14.64 12.91
N LYS A 144 -22.00 -15.34 13.70
CA LYS A 144 -21.80 -16.77 13.94
C LYS A 144 -22.05 -17.52 12.64
N ILE A 145 -21.03 -18.24 12.17
CA ILE A 145 -21.11 -19.09 10.97
C ILE A 145 -21.22 -20.54 11.42
N ASP A 146 -22.35 -21.14 11.11
CA ASP A 146 -22.71 -22.51 11.47
C ASP A 146 -23.54 -23.14 10.33
N LYS A 147 -24.32 -24.19 10.63
CA LYS A 147 -25.13 -24.89 9.62
C LYS A 147 -26.36 -24.09 9.20
N ASP A 148 -26.90 -23.28 10.10
CA ASP A 148 -28.13 -22.52 9.92
C ASP A 148 -27.83 -21.10 9.43
N ASN A 149 -26.64 -20.58 9.76
CA ASN A 149 -26.08 -19.31 9.31
C ASN A 149 -24.88 -19.54 8.37
N PRO A 150 -25.11 -19.75 7.06
CA PRO A 150 -24.02 -19.94 6.09
C PRO A 150 -23.19 -18.65 5.90
N PRO A 151 -21.95 -18.75 5.40
CA PRO A 151 -21.10 -17.57 5.18
C PRO A 151 -21.70 -16.57 4.19
N ASP A 152 -21.91 -15.34 4.63
CA ASP A 152 -22.63 -14.27 3.93
C ASP A 152 -21.90 -13.74 2.68
N LEU A 153 -20.57 -13.70 2.72
CA LEU A 153 -19.74 -13.18 1.62
C LEU A 153 -19.29 -14.27 0.63
N LYS A 154 -19.51 -15.56 0.94
CA LYS A 154 -19.05 -16.69 0.11
C LYS A 154 -19.63 -16.65 -1.31
N GLN A 155 -20.88 -16.21 -1.49
CA GLN A 155 -21.49 -16.05 -2.80
C GLN A 155 -20.68 -15.14 -3.74
N PHE A 156 -20.04 -14.09 -3.20
CA PHE A 156 -19.18 -13.18 -3.95
C PHE A 156 -17.75 -13.71 -4.10
N ALA A 157 -17.26 -14.50 -3.15
CA ALA A 157 -15.97 -15.17 -3.28
C ALA A 157 -15.99 -16.27 -4.36
N ASP A 158 -17.14 -16.89 -4.59
CA ASP A 158 -17.29 -18.02 -5.52
C ASP A 158 -17.56 -17.58 -6.98
N THR A 159 -17.86 -16.30 -7.26
CA THR A 159 -17.89 -15.76 -8.63
C THR A 159 -16.50 -15.57 -9.23
N ILE A 160 -15.45 -15.72 -8.43
CA ILE A 160 -14.07 -15.47 -8.84
C ILE A 160 -13.32 -16.80 -8.96
N GLU A 161 -12.92 -17.08 -10.19
CA GLU A 161 -11.98 -18.14 -10.48
C GLU A 161 -10.59 -17.77 -9.93
N PRO A 162 -9.84 -18.72 -9.34
CA PRO A 162 -8.46 -18.47 -8.98
C PRO A 162 -7.56 -18.39 -10.23
N PRO A 163 -6.47 -17.61 -10.21
CA PRO A 163 -5.55 -17.52 -11.34
C PRO A 163 -4.93 -18.88 -11.68
N PRO A 164 -4.66 -19.18 -12.97
CA PRO A 164 -4.04 -20.43 -13.42
C PRO A 164 -2.77 -20.76 -12.64
N LYS A 165 -2.57 -22.03 -12.28
CA LYS A 165 -1.32 -22.48 -11.66
C LYS A 165 -0.20 -22.52 -12.69
N ASP A 166 0.40 -21.37 -12.96
CA ASP A 166 1.67 -21.29 -13.65
C ASP A 166 2.70 -22.13 -12.88
N ALA A 167 3.33 -23.06 -13.61
CA ALA A 167 4.11 -24.15 -13.05
C ALA A 167 5.53 -23.71 -12.64
N ASN A 168 5.64 -22.59 -11.93
CA ASN A 168 6.88 -22.22 -11.24
C ASN A 168 6.60 -21.36 -10.00
N ASN A 169 6.49 -22.01 -8.85
CA ASN A 169 6.64 -21.40 -7.53
C ASN A 169 7.21 -22.48 -6.60
N GLY A 170 8.44 -22.87 -6.91
CA GLY A 170 9.29 -23.63 -5.99
C GLY A 170 9.90 -22.73 -4.93
N ASP A 171 10.13 -23.30 -3.76
CA ASP A 171 10.83 -22.66 -2.64
C ASP A 171 12.25 -22.20 -3.06
N GLY A 172 12.77 -21.17 -2.39
CA GLY A 172 13.76 -20.27 -3.00
C GLY A 172 15.19 -20.81 -3.20
N SER A 173 15.80 -20.44 -4.33
CA SER A 173 17.25 -20.23 -4.45
C SER A 173 17.58 -19.30 -5.63
N SER A 174 18.56 -18.41 -5.43
CA SER A 174 19.33 -17.77 -6.51
C SER A 174 19.95 -18.83 -7.43
N SER A 175 20.25 -18.63 -8.71
CA SER A 175 20.59 -17.44 -9.52
C SER A 175 20.27 -17.75 -11.00
N GLN A 176 20.29 -16.85 -12.00
CA GLN A 176 21.44 -16.06 -12.45
C GLN A 176 21.03 -15.13 -13.61
N VAL A 177 21.70 -13.98 -13.76
CA VAL A 177 21.47 -13.04 -14.87
C VAL A 177 22.12 -13.55 -16.16
N SER A 178 21.43 -13.43 -17.28
CA SER A 178 22.05 -13.36 -18.61
C SER A 178 21.39 -12.27 -19.47
N SER A 179 22.20 -11.64 -20.31
CA SER A 179 21.94 -10.34 -20.93
C SER A 179 21.73 -10.44 -22.45
N ALA A 180 21.31 -9.30 -23.04
CA ALA A 180 21.16 -9.02 -24.48
C ALA A 180 19.85 -9.52 -25.13
N SER A 181 19.26 -8.84 -26.12
CA SER A 181 19.68 -7.57 -26.76
C SER A 181 18.49 -6.72 -27.23
N SER A 182 18.80 -5.48 -27.59
CA SER A 182 17.89 -4.47 -28.15
C SER A 182 17.26 -4.86 -29.49
N SER A 183 15.98 -4.51 -29.68
CA SER A 183 15.40 -4.18 -30.99
C SER A 183 14.36 -3.08 -30.87
N GLN A 184 14.63 -1.92 -31.46
CA GLN A 184 13.63 -0.90 -31.77
C GLN A 184 12.73 -1.39 -32.92
N VAL A 185 11.54 -0.79 -33.11
CA VAL A 185 11.14 -0.08 -34.36
C VAL A 185 9.68 0.43 -34.26
N ASN A 186 9.51 1.72 -34.57
CA ASN A 186 8.33 2.49 -35.02
C ASN A 186 6.91 2.26 -34.45
N LEU A 187 6.36 3.36 -33.92
CA LEU A 187 4.97 3.76 -34.18
C LEU A 187 4.90 4.55 -35.51
N PRO A 188 3.91 4.34 -36.38
CA PRO A 188 3.63 5.24 -37.50
C PRO A 188 2.81 6.45 -37.04
N ALA A 189 3.17 7.64 -37.52
CA ALA A 189 2.38 8.86 -37.35
C ALA A 189 1.41 9.05 -38.52
N ALA A 190 0.19 9.53 -38.23
CA ALA A 190 -0.73 10.07 -39.23
C ALA A 190 -1.30 11.40 -38.72
N ALA A 191 -1.24 12.45 -39.54
CA ALA A 191 -1.48 13.82 -39.13
C ALA A 191 -2.89 14.33 -39.52
N ALA A 192 -3.46 15.24 -38.71
CA ALA A 192 -4.47 16.18 -39.21
C ALA A 192 -4.59 17.46 -38.35
N LYS A 193 -3.94 18.52 -38.85
CA LYS A 193 -4.41 19.94 -38.90
C LYS A 193 -4.58 20.75 -37.59
N ALA A 194 -4.11 21.99 -37.66
CA ALA A 194 -4.13 22.99 -36.59
C ALA A 194 -5.24 24.04 -36.77
N THR A 195 -5.56 24.76 -35.69
CA THR A 195 -5.73 26.23 -35.68
C THR A 195 -5.60 26.80 -34.27
N ALA A 196 -4.79 27.85 -34.11
CA ALA A 196 -4.90 28.80 -33.00
C ALA A 196 -5.87 29.93 -33.39
N PRO A 197 -6.21 30.85 -32.47
CA PRO A 197 -5.42 32.08 -32.43
C PRO A 197 -5.09 32.59 -31.01
N ALA A 198 -4.08 33.45 -30.94
CA ALA A 198 -3.71 34.21 -29.74
C ALA A 198 -4.19 35.67 -29.86
N ALA A 199 -4.35 36.35 -28.72
CA ALA A 199 -4.38 37.80 -28.64
C ALA A 199 -3.66 38.29 -27.36
N ALA A 200 -2.73 39.23 -27.52
CA ALA A 200 -2.07 39.98 -26.45
C ALA A 200 -2.97 41.18 -26.01
N ALA A 201 -2.67 42.04 -25.03
CA ALA A 201 -1.37 42.44 -24.48
C ALA A 201 -1.48 43.09 -23.08
N ALA A 202 -0.32 43.18 -22.37
CA ALA A 202 0.33 44.34 -21.71
C ALA A 202 -0.53 45.46 -21.04
N ALA A 203 -0.12 46.21 -20.00
CA ALA A 203 1.16 46.47 -19.31
C ALA A 203 0.87 47.27 -18.00
N ALA A 204 1.77 47.70 -17.09
CA ALA A 204 3.13 47.34 -16.65
C ALA A 204 3.50 48.21 -15.41
N GLY A 205 4.40 47.79 -14.50
CA GLY A 205 4.70 48.57 -13.27
C GLY A 205 6.02 48.25 -12.54
N LYS A 206 7.01 49.15 -12.69
CA LYS A 206 8.34 49.25 -12.01
C LYS A 206 8.22 49.65 -10.51
N GLN A 207 9.23 49.70 -9.60
CA GLN A 207 10.63 49.23 -9.43
C GLN A 207 11.14 49.59 -7.99
N LYS A 208 12.25 48.95 -7.56
CA LYS A 208 13.33 49.32 -6.57
C LYS A 208 13.47 48.29 -5.43
N LYS A 209 14.62 47.71 -5.09
CA LYS A 209 16.08 48.04 -5.09
C LYS A 209 16.56 48.70 -3.78
N GLY A 210 17.30 47.92 -2.99
CA GLY A 210 18.09 48.30 -1.81
C GLY A 210 19.06 47.17 -1.44
N ALA A 211 20.27 47.46 -0.94
CA ALA A 211 21.36 46.49 -0.84
C ALA A 211 22.11 46.52 0.51
N ALA A 212 22.50 45.32 0.96
CA ALA A 212 23.64 44.93 1.81
C ALA A 212 24.12 45.80 3.00
N LYS A 213 24.24 45.17 4.19
CA LYS A 213 25.55 44.83 4.79
C LYS A 213 25.42 43.70 5.83
N ALA A 214 26.52 42.99 6.08
CA ALA A 214 26.61 41.79 6.92
C ALA A 214 26.79 42.06 8.42
N ALA A 215 26.42 41.07 9.24
CA ALA A 215 26.94 40.85 10.58
C ALA A 215 27.18 39.34 10.77
N ALA A 216 28.36 38.95 11.26
CA ALA A 216 28.68 37.57 11.62
C ALA A 216 28.35 37.35 13.11
N GLY A 217 27.78 36.18 13.43
CA GLY A 217 27.48 35.77 14.80
C GLY A 217 27.16 34.28 14.83
N ALA A 218 27.90 33.51 15.63
CA ALA A 218 27.81 32.05 15.65
C ALA A 218 26.59 31.55 16.45
N ALA A 219 25.89 30.54 15.95
CA ALA A 219 24.94 29.75 16.74
C ALA A 219 24.74 28.33 16.17
N SER A 220 25.30 27.37 16.90
CA SER A 220 24.87 25.99 17.15
C SER A 220 24.06 25.19 16.11
N ALA A 221 24.57 23.99 15.85
CA ALA A 221 23.90 22.78 15.37
C ALA A 221 22.35 22.79 15.33
N LYS A 222 21.82 22.92 14.10
CA LYS A 222 20.50 22.42 13.72
C LYS A 222 20.61 21.68 12.38
N GLN A 223 21.33 20.57 12.39
CA GLN A 223 21.24 19.61 11.30
C GLN A 223 19.85 18.98 11.36
N SER A 224 19.09 19.12 10.28
CA SER A 224 17.65 18.87 10.26
C SER A 224 17.32 17.39 10.45
N ASN A 225 16.61 17.06 11.53
CA ASN A 225 16.10 15.72 11.83
C ASN A 225 14.93 15.28 10.90
N ALA A 226 14.92 15.78 9.66
CA ALA A 226 13.84 15.64 8.68
C ALA A 226 14.06 14.47 7.70
N GLU A 227 15.29 13.97 7.56
CA GLU A 227 15.65 12.94 6.59
C GLU A 227 15.45 11.49 7.12
N HIS A 228 15.37 11.28 8.44
CA HIS A 228 15.24 9.94 9.03
C HIS A 228 13.82 9.33 9.00
N HIS A 229 12.83 10.05 8.47
CA HIS A 229 11.50 9.50 8.15
C HIS A 229 11.50 8.65 6.86
N ILE A 230 12.48 7.73 6.75
CA ILE A 230 12.41 6.62 5.78
C ILE A 230 11.11 5.86 6.06
N LYS A 231 10.26 5.82 5.03
CA LYS A 231 8.85 5.39 5.07
C LYS A 231 8.72 4.06 5.84
N LEU A 232 7.90 4.03 6.89
CA LEU A 232 7.64 2.82 7.72
C LEU A 232 7.09 1.62 6.91
N THR A 233 6.70 1.82 5.65
CA THR A 233 6.21 0.78 4.75
C THR A 233 7.32 -0.06 4.11
N ASN A 234 8.55 0.45 3.98
CA ASN A 234 9.67 -0.30 3.38
C ASN A 234 10.34 -1.20 4.43
N VAL A 235 9.76 -2.38 4.63
CA VAL A 235 10.23 -3.39 5.58
C VAL A 235 11.65 -3.87 5.24
N VAL A 236 11.98 -4.01 3.95
CA VAL A 236 13.30 -4.49 3.52
C VAL A 236 14.39 -3.50 3.95
N GLN A 237 14.24 -2.22 3.60
CA GLN A 237 15.19 -1.18 4.01
C GLN A 237 15.29 -1.07 5.54
N ARG A 238 14.17 -1.11 6.27
CA ARG A 238 14.21 -1.08 7.74
C ARG A 238 14.81 -2.34 8.37
N THR A 239 14.74 -3.48 7.70
CA THR A 239 15.47 -4.69 8.12
C THR A 239 16.97 -4.46 7.98
N ASP A 240 17.41 -3.94 6.83
CA ASP A 240 18.83 -3.65 6.59
C ASP A 240 19.36 -2.58 7.56
N ASP A 241 18.65 -1.47 7.78
CA ASP A 241 18.98 -0.45 8.78
C ASP A 241 19.21 -1.08 10.18
N ILE A 242 18.33 -2.00 10.61
CA ILE A 242 18.40 -2.64 11.93
C ILE A 242 19.54 -3.65 12.00
N VAL A 243 19.76 -4.44 10.95
CA VAL A 243 20.84 -5.43 10.89
C VAL A 243 22.21 -4.73 10.90
N ASP A 244 22.35 -3.60 10.20
CA ASP A 244 23.55 -2.76 10.25
C ASP A 244 23.76 -2.12 11.63
N MET A 245 22.71 -1.60 12.28
CA MET A 245 22.82 -1.09 13.67
C MET A 245 23.28 -2.17 14.66
N VAL A 246 22.76 -3.40 14.55
CA VAL A 246 23.15 -4.53 15.40
C VAL A 246 24.58 -4.98 15.10
N ALA A 247 24.97 -5.09 13.82
CA ALA A 247 26.34 -5.43 13.43
C ALA A 247 27.35 -4.38 13.92
N GLN A 248 27.03 -3.09 13.76
CA GLN A 248 27.89 -2.00 14.23
C GLN A 248 28.03 -2.01 15.76
N ALA A 249 26.96 -2.28 16.51
CA ALA A 249 26.98 -2.33 17.97
C ALA A 249 27.74 -3.54 18.55
N LEU A 250 27.64 -4.71 17.91
CA LEU A 250 28.25 -5.96 18.43
C LEU A 250 29.64 -6.26 17.86
N LEU A 251 29.91 -5.85 16.61
CA LEU A 251 31.12 -6.23 15.86
C LEU A 251 31.97 -5.01 15.47
N GLY A 252 31.50 -3.78 15.73
CA GLY A 252 32.20 -2.53 15.43
C GLY A 252 32.27 -2.15 13.93
N LYS A 253 31.58 -2.91 13.07
CA LYS A 253 31.61 -2.78 11.60
C LYS A 253 30.23 -3.06 10.98
N PRO A 254 29.91 -2.52 9.78
CA PRO A 254 28.65 -2.76 9.10
C PRO A 254 28.44 -4.22 8.73
N ALA A 255 27.18 -4.63 8.54
CA ALA A 255 26.81 -6.04 8.33
C ALA A 255 27.44 -6.64 7.06
N ALA A 256 27.63 -5.83 6.02
CA ALA A 256 28.31 -6.22 4.78
C ALA A 256 29.75 -6.71 5.03
N GLU A 257 30.49 -6.08 5.95
CA GLU A 257 31.88 -6.45 6.31
C GLU A 257 31.95 -7.54 7.39
N ALA A 258 30.87 -7.71 8.16
CA ALA A 258 30.71 -8.80 9.11
C ALA A 258 30.31 -10.13 8.45
N ALA A 259 29.70 -10.10 7.27
CA ALA A 259 29.24 -11.27 6.53
C ALA A 259 30.35 -12.29 6.19
N GLY A 260 31.61 -11.85 6.13
CA GLY A 260 32.77 -12.72 5.87
C GLY A 260 33.16 -13.63 7.05
N SER A 261 32.78 -13.29 8.28
CA SER A 261 33.12 -14.08 9.49
C SER A 261 31.95 -14.87 10.06
N ASP A 262 30.71 -14.37 9.95
CA ASP A 262 29.52 -15.05 10.52
C ASP A 262 28.26 -14.86 9.65
N GLY A 263 28.43 -15.03 8.34
CA GLY A 263 27.39 -14.73 7.33
C GLY A 263 26.12 -15.57 7.45
N TYR A 264 26.15 -16.75 8.09
CA TYR A 264 24.95 -17.53 8.37
C TYR A 264 24.10 -16.88 9.47
N ALA A 265 24.72 -16.47 10.59
CA ALA A 265 24.02 -15.80 11.69
C ALA A 265 23.37 -14.49 11.23
N LEU A 266 24.09 -13.69 10.43
CA LEU A 266 23.55 -12.44 9.87
C LEU A 266 22.39 -12.65 8.89
N ARG A 267 22.46 -13.67 8.02
CA ARG A 267 21.34 -14.01 7.11
C ARG A 267 20.11 -14.45 7.89
N ARG A 268 20.29 -15.25 8.96
CA ARG A 268 19.20 -15.69 9.83
C ARG A 268 18.58 -14.53 10.60
N LEU A 269 19.40 -13.66 11.19
CA LEU A 269 18.94 -12.44 11.87
C LEU A 269 18.15 -11.53 10.92
N LYS A 270 18.64 -11.32 9.68
CA LYS A 270 17.93 -10.55 8.66
C LYS A 270 16.55 -11.14 8.37
N ALA A 271 16.45 -12.45 8.17
CA ALA A 271 15.17 -13.13 7.93
C ALA A 271 14.20 -13.01 9.13
N ASP A 272 14.69 -13.21 10.36
CA ASP A 272 13.89 -13.11 11.58
C ASP A 272 13.37 -11.67 11.81
N VAL A 273 14.22 -10.64 11.62
CA VAL A 273 13.82 -9.22 11.72
C VAL A 273 12.81 -8.86 10.63
N GLN A 274 13.04 -9.27 9.38
CA GLN A 274 12.12 -9.03 8.26
C GLN A 274 10.75 -9.66 8.52
N MET A 275 10.72 -10.88 9.07
CA MET A 275 9.48 -11.56 9.45
C MET A 275 8.71 -10.79 10.53
N GLN A 276 9.39 -10.36 11.61
CA GLN A 276 8.75 -9.61 12.70
C GLN A 276 8.22 -8.25 12.23
N LEU A 277 9.02 -7.48 11.47
CA LEU A 277 8.58 -6.20 10.89
C LEU A 277 7.40 -6.38 9.92
N THR A 278 7.39 -7.45 9.12
CA THR A 278 6.26 -7.79 8.25
C THR A 278 5.01 -8.11 9.08
N ALA A 279 5.15 -8.89 10.16
CA ALA A 279 4.04 -9.20 11.06
C ALA A 279 3.45 -7.94 11.72
N PHE A 280 4.29 -7.01 12.19
CA PHE A 280 3.84 -5.73 12.74
C PHE A 280 3.17 -4.82 11.69
N LYS A 281 3.74 -4.71 10.47
CA LYS A 281 3.11 -4.01 9.33
C LYS A 281 1.71 -4.57 9.10
N ASN A 282 1.61 -5.89 8.98
CA ASN A 282 0.38 -6.60 8.67
C ASN A 282 -0.70 -6.40 9.77
N ALA A 283 -0.30 -6.52 11.04
CA ALA A 283 -1.19 -6.28 12.18
C ALA A 283 -1.74 -4.84 12.21
N ALA A 284 -0.90 -3.84 11.91
CA ALA A 284 -1.32 -2.43 11.86
C ALA A 284 -2.35 -2.15 10.75
N TYR A 285 -2.23 -2.79 9.58
CA TYR A 285 -3.24 -2.66 8.52
C TYR A 285 -4.59 -3.27 8.94
N THR A 286 -4.58 -4.42 9.61
CA THR A 286 -5.81 -5.15 9.99
C THR A 286 -6.52 -4.58 11.21
N ALA A 287 -5.78 -4.20 12.27
CA ALA A 287 -6.34 -3.78 13.55
C ALA A 287 -6.95 -2.37 13.56
N GLY A 288 -6.83 -1.63 12.46
CA GLY A 288 -7.01 -0.19 12.40
C GLY A 288 -5.66 0.52 12.58
N TYR A 289 -5.34 1.50 11.74
CA TYR A 289 -3.96 2.02 11.66
C TYR A 289 -3.47 2.60 13.00
N VAL A 290 -4.34 3.35 13.69
CA VAL A 290 -4.04 3.93 15.01
C VAL A 290 -3.99 2.85 16.10
N ALA A 291 -5.04 2.03 16.21
CA ALA A 291 -5.12 0.99 17.25
C ALA A 291 -4.00 -0.06 17.12
N GLY A 292 -3.63 -0.44 15.90
CA GLY A 292 -2.54 -1.37 15.64
C GLY A 292 -1.16 -0.79 15.97
N LYS A 293 -0.94 0.52 15.82
CA LYS A 293 0.28 1.18 16.29
C LYS A 293 0.43 1.06 17.80
N ASP A 294 -0.64 1.34 18.55
CA ASP A 294 -0.64 1.27 20.01
C ASP A 294 -0.51 -0.19 20.51
N GLU A 295 -1.15 -1.16 19.85
CA GLU A 295 -0.97 -2.59 20.15
C GLU A 295 0.46 -3.08 19.88
N VAL A 296 1.09 -2.66 18.78
CA VAL A 296 2.49 -3.00 18.46
C VAL A 296 3.45 -2.41 19.48
N VAL A 297 3.26 -1.15 19.87
CA VAL A 297 4.06 -0.52 20.96
C VAL A 297 3.83 -1.27 22.27
N ALA A 298 2.59 -1.51 22.67
CA ALA A 298 2.26 -2.21 23.91
C ALA A 298 2.73 -3.68 23.94
N TYR A 299 2.85 -4.34 22.79
CA TYR A 299 3.47 -5.66 22.67
C TYR A 299 4.99 -5.57 22.84
N ALA A 300 5.65 -4.65 22.12
CA ALA A 300 7.09 -4.44 22.22
C ALA A 300 7.51 -4.09 23.66
N THR A 301 6.82 -3.15 24.32
CA THR A 301 7.07 -2.80 25.72
C THR A 301 6.88 -3.99 26.67
N ARG A 302 5.86 -4.84 26.47
CA ARG A 302 5.66 -6.04 27.32
C ARG A 302 6.65 -7.17 27.05
N ARG A 303 7.29 -7.20 25.87
CA ARG A 303 8.19 -8.28 25.45
C ARG A 303 9.65 -8.00 25.78
N TYR A 304 10.03 -6.72 25.88
CA TYR A 304 11.43 -6.25 25.94
C TYR A 304 11.71 -5.19 27.04
N ALA A 305 10.78 -4.98 27.98
CA ALA A 305 11.05 -4.29 29.25
C ALA A 305 11.38 -5.29 30.36
#